data_AF-A0A0P7Z0I5-F1
#
_entry.id   AF-A0A0P7Z0I5-F1
#
_cell.length_a   1.000
_cell.length_b   1.000
_cell.length_c   1.000
_cell.angle_alpha   90.00
_cell.angle_beta   90.00
_cell.angle_gamma   90.00
#
_symmetry.space_group_name_H-M   'P 1'
#
loop_
_entity.id
_entity.type
_entity.pdbx_description
1 polymer ?
#
loop_
_entity_poly.entity_id
_entity_poly.type
_entity_poly.pdbx_seq_one_letter_code
_entity_poly.pdbx_strand_id
1 'polypeptide(L)'
;MAAAVLLQILERAEVSKLPKAVQNKLEKFFSEQQCEIESLRSNQERLRVDSEDLKRLNDKLLETNTAKMELQLKLDELQPSEVSLKYREKRMEQEKELLQTQIAWLNAELKAKTEELLAMSREKGNEILELKCNLENKKDEVL
;
A
#
# COMPACT_ATOMS: atom_id res chain seq x y z
N MET A 1 4.73 -54.68 -35.01
CA MET A 1 5.16 -54.76 -33.60
C MET A 1 4.61 -56.01 -32.90
N ALA A 2 3.32 -56.34 -33.04
CA ALA A 2 2.68 -57.56 -32.52
C ALA A 2 3.48 -58.87 -32.70
N ALA A 3 3.84 -59.20 -33.94
CA ALA A 3 4.57 -60.41 -34.28
C ALA A 3 6.01 -60.42 -33.71
N ALA A 4 6.60 -59.24 -33.46
CA ALA A 4 7.92 -59.13 -32.85
C ALA A 4 7.87 -59.40 -31.33
N VAL A 5 6.78 -59.02 -30.66
CA VAL A 5 6.56 -59.29 -29.22
C VAL A 5 6.37 -60.79 -28.96
N LEU A 6 5.65 -61.50 -29.83
CA LEU A 6 5.52 -62.96 -29.73
C LEU A 6 6.85 -63.71 -29.89
N LEU A 7 7.70 -63.25 -30.80
CA LEU A 7 9.04 -63.81 -31.03
C LEU A 7 10.05 -63.44 -29.94
N GLN A 8 9.72 -62.53 -29.01
CA GLN A 8 10.52 -62.26 -27.81
C GLN A 8 10.25 -63.26 -26.68
N ILE A 9 9.14 -64.00 -26.74
CA ILE A 9 8.69 -64.92 -25.68
C ILE A 9 8.71 -66.39 -26.15
N LEU A 10 8.47 -66.63 -27.44
CA LEU A 10 8.44 -67.97 -28.05
C LEU A 10 9.41 -68.05 -29.22
N GLU A 11 10.09 -69.19 -29.36
CA GLU A 11 10.97 -69.42 -30.50
C GLU A 11 10.17 -69.51 -31.81
N ARG A 12 10.78 -69.15 -32.94
CA ARG A 12 10.13 -69.15 -34.26
C ARG A 12 9.51 -70.51 -34.62
N ALA A 13 10.13 -71.60 -34.16
CA ALA A 13 9.66 -72.98 -34.35
C ALA A 13 8.50 -73.38 -33.41
N GLU A 14 8.30 -72.65 -32.30
CA GLU A 14 7.19 -72.86 -31.38
C GLU A 14 5.96 -72.07 -31.85
N VAL A 15 6.17 -70.83 -32.30
CA VAL A 15 5.12 -70.01 -32.89
C VAL A 15 4.48 -70.71 -34.09
N SER A 16 5.28 -71.32 -34.98
CA SER A 16 4.78 -72.01 -36.18
C SER A 16 3.94 -73.26 -35.89
N LYS A 17 4.03 -73.85 -34.69
CA LYS A 17 3.22 -75.00 -34.25
C LYS A 17 1.81 -74.60 -33.79
N LEU A 18 1.58 -73.32 -33.51
CA LEU A 18 0.26 -72.83 -33.06
C LEU A 18 -0.70 -72.66 -34.25
N PRO A 19 -2.01 -72.96 -34.08
CA PRO A 19 -3.02 -72.65 -35.09
C PRO A 19 -3.05 -71.15 -35.42
N LYS A 20 -3.23 -70.81 -36.70
CA LYS A 20 -3.19 -69.40 -37.16
C LYS A 20 -4.21 -68.50 -36.44
N ALA A 21 -5.38 -69.03 -36.10
CA ALA A 21 -6.39 -68.32 -35.32
C ALA A 21 -5.92 -67.96 -33.91
N VAL A 22 -5.10 -68.81 -33.28
CA VAL A 22 -4.51 -68.58 -31.95
C VAL A 22 -3.39 -67.55 -32.06
N GLN A 23 -2.51 -67.67 -33.06
CA GLN A 23 -1.47 -66.66 -33.33
C GLN A 23 -2.07 -65.26 -33.50
N ASN A 24 -3.11 -65.12 -34.33
CA ASN A 24 -3.73 -63.82 -34.59
C ASN A 24 -4.38 -63.21 -33.32
N LYS A 25 -5.00 -64.03 -32.46
CA LYS A 25 -5.57 -63.57 -31.19
C LYS A 25 -4.50 -63.11 -30.21
N LEU A 26 -3.39 -63.84 -30.12
CA LEU A 26 -2.25 -63.46 -29.29
C LEU A 26 -1.61 -62.17 -29.81
N GLU A 27 -1.35 -62.06 -31.11
CA GLU A 27 -0.81 -60.84 -31.74
C GLU A 27 -1.69 -59.62 -31.44
N LYS A 28 -3.02 -59.77 -31.56
CA LYS A 28 -3.97 -58.71 -31.24
C LYS A 28 -3.91 -58.33 -29.75
N PHE A 29 -3.97 -59.31 -28.85
CA PHE A 29 -3.92 -59.09 -27.41
C PHE A 29 -2.62 -58.39 -26.97
N PHE A 30 -1.45 -58.84 -27.47
CA PHE A 30 -0.18 -58.19 -27.17
C PHE A 30 -0.10 -56.76 -27.72
N SER A 31 -0.69 -56.50 -28.88
CA SER A 31 -0.75 -55.14 -29.44
C SER A 31 -1.62 -54.23 -28.59
N GLU A 32 -2.80 -54.71 -28.16
CA GLU A 32 -3.71 -53.97 -27.28
C GLU A 32 -3.04 -53.66 -25.93
N GLN A 33 -2.37 -54.64 -25.31
CA GLN A 33 -1.62 -54.43 -24.08
C GLN A 33 -0.46 -53.44 -24.25
N GLN A 34 0.28 -53.50 -25.36
CA GLN A 34 1.36 -52.56 -25.63
C GLN A 34 0.84 -51.12 -25.76
N CYS A 35 -0.26 -50.92 -26.48
CA CYS A 35 -0.92 -49.62 -26.59
C CYS A 35 -1.42 -49.12 -25.22
N GLU A 36 -1.97 -50.01 -24.39
CA GLU A 36 -2.42 -49.67 -23.04
C GLU A 36 -1.24 -49.25 -22.14
N ILE A 37 -0.12 -49.98 -22.19
CA ILE A 37 1.10 -49.63 -21.46
C ILE A 37 1.62 -48.24 -21.87
N GLU A 38 1.65 -47.95 -23.17
CA GLU A 38 2.09 -46.64 -23.68
C GLU A 38 1.16 -45.51 -23.24
N SER A 39 -0.16 -45.74 -23.28
CA SER A 39 -1.17 -44.81 -22.77
C SER A 39 -1.00 -44.55 -21.27
N LEU A 40 -0.80 -45.61 -20.47
CA LEU A 40 -0.58 -45.51 -19.02
C LEU A 40 0.71 -44.73 -18.70
N ARG A 41 1.81 -44.98 -19.41
CA ARG A 41 3.06 -44.23 -19.23
C ARG A 41 2.90 -42.75 -19.56
N SER A 42 2.22 -42.44 -20.67
CA SER A 42 1.93 -41.06 -21.06
C SER A 42 1.08 -40.33 -20.01
N ASN A 43 0.04 -41.00 -19.51
CA ASN A 43 -0.80 -40.45 -18.44
C ASN A 43 -0.02 -40.26 -17.13
N GLN A 44 0.86 -41.20 -16.77
CA GLN A 44 1.69 -41.09 -15.57
C GLN A 44 2.63 -39.89 -15.65
N GLU A 45 3.27 -39.67 -16.81
CA GLU A 45 4.15 -38.52 -17.00
C GLU A 45 3.37 -37.20 -16.96
N ARG A 46 2.19 -37.14 -17.57
CA ARG A 46 1.31 -35.98 -17.46
C ARG A 46 0.94 -35.68 -16.00
N LEU A 47 0.52 -36.70 -15.24
CA LEU A 47 0.20 -36.54 -13.82
C LEU A 47 1.40 -36.10 -12.98
N ARG A 48 2.61 -36.54 -13.32
CA ARG A 48 3.85 -36.10 -12.67
C ARG A 48 4.06 -34.60 -12.88
N VAL A 49 3.96 -34.14 -14.13
CA VAL A 49 4.09 -32.72 -14.48
C VAL A 49 3.02 -31.88 -13.80
N ASP A 50 1.75 -32.31 -13.85
CA ASP A 50 0.64 -31.62 -13.20
C ASP A 50 0.86 -31.52 -11.68
N SER A 51 1.39 -32.57 -11.05
CA SER A 51 1.71 -32.57 -9.61
C SER A 51 2.82 -31.58 -9.27
N GLU A 52 3.85 -31.47 -10.11
CA GLU A 52 4.94 -30.50 -9.91
C GLU A 52 4.44 -29.06 -10.08
N ASP A 53 3.59 -28.81 -11.07
CA ASP A 53 2.97 -27.50 -11.27
C ASP A 53 2.06 -27.11 -10.10
N LEU A 54 1.28 -28.06 -9.57
CA LEU A 54 0.45 -27.85 -8.38
C LEU A 54 1.30 -27.50 -7.14
N LYS A 55 2.43 -28.19 -6.93
CA LYS A 55 3.35 -27.86 -5.83
C LYS A 55 3.90 -26.44 -5.98
N ARG A 56 4.38 -26.08 -7.18
CA ARG A 56 4.90 -24.73 -7.46
C ARG A 56 3.83 -23.65 -7.25
N LEU A 57 2.59 -23.91 -7.66
CA LEU A 57 1.47 -22.99 -7.44
C LEU A 57 1.14 -22.85 -5.95
N ASN A 58 1.17 -23.95 -5.21
CA ASN A 58 0.93 -23.95 -3.78
C ASN A 58 2.02 -23.17 -3.02
N ASP A 59 3.28 -23.32 -3.39
CA ASP A 59 4.38 -22.56 -2.79
C ASP A 59 4.23 -21.05 -3.02
N LYS A 60 3.90 -20.65 -4.26
CA LYS A 60 3.60 -19.24 -4.58
C LYS A 60 2.39 -18.71 -3.83
N LEU A 61 1.36 -19.53 -3.66
CA LEU A 61 0.17 -19.16 -2.89
C LEU A 61 0.55 -18.91 -1.42
N LEU A 62 1.37 -19.78 -0.84
CA LEU A 62 1.84 -19.65 0.53
C LEU A 62 2.69 -18.39 0.71
N GLU A 63 3.66 -18.14 -0.17
CA GLU A 63 4.47 -16.92 -0.17
C GLU A 63 3.61 -15.65 -0.26
N THR A 64 2.66 -15.63 -1.19
CA THR A 64 1.73 -14.51 -1.36
C THR A 64 0.87 -14.31 -0.11
N ASN A 65 0.43 -15.39 0.53
CA ASN A 65 -0.37 -15.33 1.74
C ASN A 65 0.44 -14.81 2.94
N THR A 66 1.71 -15.22 3.07
CA THR A 66 2.62 -14.68 4.08
C THR A 66 2.83 -13.18 3.87
N ALA A 67 3.13 -12.73 2.65
CA ALA A 67 3.29 -11.32 2.34
C ALA A 67 2.00 -10.51 2.62
N LYS A 68 0.84 -11.07 2.27
CA LYS A 68 -0.47 -10.46 2.60
C LYS A 68 -0.64 -10.29 4.12
N MET A 69 -0.28 -11.29 4.91
CA MET A 69 -0.39 -11.24 6.37
C MET A 69 0.56 -10.22 7.00
N GLU A 70 1.79 -10.12 6.49
CA GLU A 70 2.75 -9.08 6.92
C GLU A 70 2.25 -7.66 6.60
N LEU A 71 1.67 -7.45 5.41
CA LEU A 71 1.09 -6.17 5.03
C LEU A 71 -0.12 -5.82 5.90
N GLN A 72 -0.94 -6.81 6.26
CA GLN A 72 -2.07 -6.60 7.18
C GLN A 72 -1.60 -6.17 8.56
N LEU A 73 -0.56 -6.80 9.11
CA LEU A 73 0.02 -6.41 10.40
C LEU A 73 0.55 -4.97 10.38
N LYS A 74 1.27 -4.58 9.32
CA LYS A 74 1.73 -3.20 9.15
C LYS A 74 0.59 -2.20 9.05
N LEU A 75 -0.52 -2.58 8.39
CA LEU A 75 -1.71 -1.74 8.30
C LEU A 75 -2.32 -1.53 9.69
N ASP A 76 -2.46 -2.60 10.47
CA ASP A 76 -3.01 -2.57 11.82
C ASP A 76 -2.12 -1.77 12.78
N GLU A 77 -0.80 -1.77 12.60
CA GLU A 77 0.15 -0.94 13.36
C GLU A 77 0.06 0.56 13.01
N LEU A 78 -0.20 0.89 11.75
CA LEU A 78 -0.27 2.27 11.28
C LEU A 78 -1.60 2.95 11.63
N GLN A 79 -2.71 2.22 11.69
CA GLN A 79 -4.03 2.79 11.97
C GLN A 79 -4.10 3.59 13.30
N PRO A 80 -3.61 3.09 14.44
CA PRO A 80 -3.59 3.85 15.69
C PRO A 80 -2.73 5.12 15.60
N SER A 81 -1.61 5.05 14.89
CA SER A 81 -0.73 6.20 14.67
C SER A 81 -1.43 7.30 13.86
N GLU A 82 -2.17 6.92 12.81
CA GLU A 82 -2.97 7.86 12.01
C GLU A 82 -4.02 8.58 12.86
N VAL A 83 -4.74 7.85 13.73
CA VAL A 83 -5.74 8.45 14.63
C VAL A 83 -5.09 9.40 15.63
N SER A 84 -3.95 9.02 16.21
CA SER A 84 -3.18 9.86 17.13
C SER A 84 -2.70 11.15 16.46
N LEU A 85 -2.19 11.06 15.23
CA LEU A 85 -1.77 12.23 14.44
C LEU A 85 -2.93 13.19 14.16
N LYS A 86 -4.10 12.67 13.78
CA LYS A 86 -5.30 13.51 13.58
C LYS A 86 -5.71 14.27 14.84
N TYR A 87 -5.64 13.61 16.00
CA TYR A 87 -5.92 14.28 17.27
C TYR A 87 -4.89 15.38 17.56
N ARG A 88 -3.59 15.08 17.38
CA ARG A 88 -2.51 16.04 17.57
C ARG A 88 -2.63 17.24 16.63
N GLU A 89 -2.95 17.02 15.37
CA GLU A 89 -3.17 18.05 14.37
C GLU A 89 -4.32 18.99 14.78
N LYS A 90 -5.46 18.42 15.17
CA LYS A 90 -6.59 19.22 15.66
C LYS A 90 -6.24 20.06 16.88
N ARG A 91 -5.44 19.52 17.81
CA ARG A 91 -4.96 20.26 18.98
C ARG A 91 -4.03 21.42 18.58
N MET A 92 -3.12 21.21 17.65
CA MET A 92 -2.22 22.26 17.16
C MET A 92 -2.98 23.37 16.43
N GLU A 93 -3.99 23.03 15.61
CA GLU A 93 -4.79 24.06 14.92
C GLU A 93 -5.60 24.90 15.93
N GLN A 94 -6.16 24.29 16.97
CA GLN A 94 -6.82 25.02 18.06
C GLN A 94 -5.88 26.00 18.78
N GLU A 95 -4.65 25.55 19.09
CA GLU A 95 -3.65 26.41 19.73
C GLU A 95 -3.22 27.58 18.83
N LYS A 96 -3.05 27.30 17.53
CA LYS A 96 -2.73 28.30 16.52
C LYS A 96 -3.84 29.35 16.38
N GLU A 97 -5.11 28.94 16.33
CA GLU A 97 -6.26 29.87 16.29
C GLU A 97 -6.32 30.75 17.55
N LEU A 98 -6.06 30.18 18.72
CA LEU A 98 -6.01 30.92 19.98
C LEU A 98 -4.90 31.98 19.96
N LEU A 99 -3.69 31.59 19.57
CA LEU A 99 -2.54 32.49 19.47
C LEU A 99 -2.78 33.59 18.42
N GLN A 100 -3.35 33.26 17.27
CA GLN A 100 -3.73 34.24 16.25
C GLN A 100 -4.73 35.26 16.79
N THR A 101 -5.74 34.80 17.52
CA THR A 101 -6.73 35.68 18.16
C THR A 101 -6.07 36.60 19.18
N GLN A 102 -5.18 36.07 20.01
CA GLN A 102 -4.45 36.85 21.01
C GLN A 102 -3.54 37.91 20.37
N ILE A 103 -2.81 37.54 19.31
CA ILE A 103 -1.96 38.47 18.55
C ILE A 103 -2.82 39.59 17.93
N ALA A 104 -3.96 39.24 17.32
CA ALA A 104 -4.86 40.23 16.74
C ALA A 104 -5.38 41.22 17.79
N TRP A 105 -5.76 40.72 18.97
CA TRP A 105 -6.22 41.55 20.08
C TRP A 105 -5.12 42.48 20.62
N LEU A 106 -3.92 41.94 20.90
CA LEU A 106 -2.79 42.73 21.38
C LEU A 106 -2.37 43.82 20.39
N ASN A 107 -2.39 43.51 19.09
CA ASN A 107 -2.09 44.50 18.05
C ASN A 107 -3.15 45.61 18.00
N ALA A 108 -4.43 45.27 18.15
CA ALA A 108 -5.51 46.26 18.19
C ALA A 108 -5.38 47.17 19.42
N GLU A 109 -5.13 46.60 20.60
CA GLU A 109 -4.92 47.36 21.84
C GLU A 109 -3.69 48.27 21.75
N LEU A 110 -2.57 47.76 21.22
CA LEU A 110 -1.35 48.54 21.02
C LEU A 110 -1.59 49.72 20.07
N LYS A 111 -2.34 49.49 18.98
CA LYS A 111 -2.71 50.53 18.02
C LYS A 111 -3.57 51.61 18.69
N ALA A 112 -4.60 51.22 19.44
CA ALA A 112 -5.47 52.15 20.16
C ALA A 112 -4.68 53.00 21.17
N LYS A 113 -3.82 52.38 21.98
CA LYS A 113 -2.95 53.10 22.94
C LYS A 113 -1.99 54.08 22.25
N THR A 114 -1.46 53.70 21.08
CA THR A 114 -0.60 54.57 20.29
C THR A 114 -1.37 55.79 19.76
N GLU A 115 -2.59 55.59 19.26
CA GLU A 115 -3.46 56.67 18.77
C GLU A 115 -3.88 57.62 19.91
N GLU A 116 -4.25 57.08 21.08
CA GLU A 116 -4.55 57.86 22.29
C GLU A 116 -3.36 58.74 22.72
N LEU A 117 -2.15 58.16 22.74
CA LEU A 117 -0.93 58.88 23.11
C LEU A 117 -0.61 60.02 22.13
N LEU A 118 -0.77 59.77 20.83
CA LEU A 118 -0.59 60.80 19.80
C LEU A 118 -1.62 61.92 19.93
N ALA A 119 -2.88 61.60 20.25
CA ALA A 119 -3.92 62.59 20.49
C ALA A 119 -3.58 63.47 21.70
N MET A 120 -3.22 62.85 22.83
CA MET A 120 -2.78 63.56 24.04
C MET A 120 -1.55 64.45 23.77
N SER A 121 -0.56 63.94 23.02
CA SER A 121 0.63 64.73 22.68
C SER A 121 0.29 65.96 21.83
N ARG A 122 -0.68 65.85 20.92
CA ARG A 122 -1.15 66.99 20.11
C ARG A 122 -1.91 68.00 20.96
N GLU A 123 -2.81 67.54 21.82
CA GLU A 123 -3.57 68.39 22.75
C GLU A 123 -2.63 69.19 23.66
N LYS A 124 -1.67 68.51 24.31
CA LYS A 124 -0.65 69.18 25.14
C LYS A 124 0.25 70.11 24.34
N GLY A 125 0.58 69.76 23.09
CA GLY A 125 1.28 70.66 22.18
C GLY A 125 0.50 71.95 21.92
N ASN A 126 -0.81 71.85 21.68
CA ASN A 126 -1.68 73.00 21.47
C ASN A 126 -1.83 73.87 22.72
N GLU A 127 -2.03 73.27 23.90
CA GLU A 127 -2.08 73.99 25.19
C GLU A 127 -0.79 74.81 25.42
N ILE A 128 0.39 74.21 25.15
CA ILE A 128 1.68 74.91 25.28
C ILE A 128 1.76 76.11 24.33
N LEU A 129 1.31 75.96 23.07
CA LEU A 129 1.31 77.05 22.09
C LEU A 129 0.36 78.19 22.51
N GLU A 130 -0.83 77.86 23.00
CA GLU A 130 -1.80 78.83 23.49
C GLU A 130 -1.26 79.61 24.70
N LEU A 131 -0.68 78.91 25.68
CA LEU A 131 -0.05 79.52 26.85
C LEU A 131 1.12 80.44 26.47
N LYS A 132 1.96 80.04 25.51
CA LYS A 132 3.04 80.89 24.99
C LYS A 132 2.50 82.16 24.35
N CYS A 133 1.48 82.05 23.51
CA CYS A 133 0.83 83.20 22.86
C CYS A 133 0.25 84.17 23.91
N ASN A 134 -0.47 83.65 24.90
CA ASN A 134 -1.02 84.45 25.99
C ASN A 134 0.06 85.16 26.81
N LEU A 135 1.18 84.49 27.07
CA LEU A 135 2.32 85.08 27.80
C LEU A 135 3.02 86.17 27.00
N GLU A 136 3.21 85.99 25.69
CA GLU A 136 3.76 87.00 24.78
C GLU A 136 2.88 88.26 24.79
N ASN A 137 1.57 88.09 24.59
CA ASN A 137 0.61 89.20 24.62
C ASN A 137 0.65 89.96 25.96
N LYS A 138 0.75 89.25 27.08
CA LYS A 138 0.85 89.89 28.41
C LYS A 138 2.17 90.61 28.64
N LYS A 139 3.25 90.18 28.00
CA LYS A 139 4.54 90.88 28.07
C LYS A 139 4.48 92.19 27.29
N ASP A 140 3.82 92.18 26.13
CA ASP A 140 3.63 93.38 25.30
C ASP A 140 2.72 94.42 25.97
N GLU A 141 1.73 94.00 26.79
CA GLU A 141 0.86 94.90 27.56
C GLU A 141 1.56 95.66 28.71
N VAL A 142 2.73 95.19 29.19
CA VAL A 142 3.44 95.72 30.37
C VAL A 142 4.65 96.59 29.98
N LEU A 143 5.02 96.63 28.70
CA LEU A 143 6.06 97.49 28.13
C LEU A 143 5.49 98.82 27.62
#